data_AF-A0A0F7SCM9-F1
#
_entry.id   AF-A0A0F7SCM9-F1
#
_cell.length_a   1.000
_cell.length_b   1.000
_cell.length_c   1.000
_cell.angle_alpha   90.00
_cell.angle_beta   90.00
_cell.angle_gamma   90.00
#
_symmetry.space_group_name_H-M   'P 1'
#
loop_
_entity.id
_entity.type
_entity.pdbx_description
1 polymer ?
#
loop_
_entity_poly.entity_id
_entity_poly.type
_entity_poly.pdbx_seq_one_letter_code
_entity_poly.pdbx_strand_id
1 'polypeptide(L)'
;MSPNGKAQGIGWVTEFLDRLSNTSWSADTITTENSTLDSNPTYFPLDQPIYVDFTHDDIILSVLTALNYTQVVGEFLDPTYADPDRTFVLSHITPFAARLVFEVIECEGDAKRYVRTKLNEAVIPYSGAEGCPQGEALCGLDDFVKFQRTNAYKDANFDKACFGVNGADFVVTGPVRNGTIY
;
A
#
# COMPACT_ATOMS: atom_id res chain seq x y z
N MET A 1 -13.52 -8.05 2.97
CA MET A 1 -12.73 -7.14 2.09
C MET A 1 -12.86 -7.59 0.65
N SER A 2 -12.52 -6.71 -0.31
CA SER A 2 -12.55 -7.08 -1.73
C SER A 2 -11.47 -8.14 -2.05
N PRO A 3 -11.79 -9.21 -2.81
CA PRO A 3 -10.83 -10.23 -3.24
C PRO A 3 -9.61 -9.74 -4.03
N ASN A 4 -9.72 -8.56 -4.65
CA ASN A 4 -8.67 -7.95 -5.46
C ASN A 4 -8.15 -6.63 -4.88
N GLY A 5 -8.45 -6.32 -3.60
CA GLY A 5 -8.14 -5.03 -2.99
C GLY A 5 -6.67 -4.66 -3.05
N LYS A 6 -5.76 -5.61 -2.75
CA LYS A 6 -4.30 -5.42 -2.89
C LYS A 6 -3.90 -5.22 -4.36
N ALA A 7 -4.46 -6.01 -5.27
CA ALA A 7 -4.18 -5.92 -6.70
C ALA A 7 -4.56 -4.56 -7.33
N GLN A 8 -5.57 -3.88 -6.80
CA GLN A 8 -5.93 -2.53 -7.28
C GLN A 8 -4.97 -1.44 -6.81
N GLY A 9 -4.25 -1.66 -5.71
CA GLY A 9 -3.33 -0.65 -5.14
C GLY A 9 -1.87 -0.88 -5.48
N ILE A 10 -1.52 -2.08 -5.99
CA ILE A 10 -0.13 -2.50 -6.11
C ILE A 10 0.68 -1.65 -7.10
N GLY A 11 0.07 -1.17 -8.19
CA GLY A 11 0.82 -0.36 -9.15
C GLY A 11 1.33 0.94 -8.56
N TRP A 12 0.48 1.66 -7.82
CA TRP A 12 0.92 2.87 -7.09
C TRP A 12 1.97 2.54 -6.02
N VAL A 13 1.86 1.37 -5.36
CA VAL A 13 2.89 0.93 -4.40
C VAL A 13 4.23 0.67 -5.07
N THR A 14 4.26 0.07 -6.26
CA THR A 14 5.50 -0.11 -7.03
C THR A 14 6.11 1.25 -7.38
N GLU A 15 5.31 2.17 -7.93
CA GLU A 15 5.73 3.54 -8.26
C GLU A 15 6.27 4.28 -7.02
N PHE A 16 5.58 4.16 -5.88
CA PHE A 16 6.01 4.74 -4.62
C PHE A 16 7.36 4.20 -4.17
N LEU A 17 7.58 2.89 -4.27
CA LEU A 17 8.86 2.28 -3.93
C LEU A 17 9.96 2.71 -4.91
N ASP A 18 9.66 2.90 -6.20
CA ASP A 18 10.60 3.42 -7.20
C ASP A 18 11.08 4.83 -6.82
N ARG A 19 10.17 5.71 -6.39
CA ARG A 19 10.49 7.06 -5.89
C ARG A 19 11.33 7.01 -4.60
N LEU A 20 10.99 6.14 -3.64
CA LEU A 20 11.74 6.03 -2.38
C LEU A 20 13.16 5.48 -2.58
N SER A 21 13.36 4.58 -3.54
CA SER A 21 14.65 3.93 -3.81
C SER A 21 15.41 4.52 -4.99
N ASN A 22 14.89 5.57 -5.63
CA ASN A 22 15.42 6.16 -6.86
C ASN A 22 15.76 5.08 -7.91
N THR A 23 14.81 4.17 -8.13
CA THR A 23 14.96 3.01 -9.03
C THR A 23 14.02 3.17 -10.22
N SER A 24 14.53 2.97 -11.43
CA SER A 24 13.72 3.06 -12.64
C SER A 24 12.68 1.95 -12.70
N TRP A 25 11.54 2.27 -13.32
CA TRP A 25 10.46 1.34 -13.60
C TRP A 25 10.95 0.05 -14.27
N SER A 26 10.32 -1.07 -13.91
CA SER A 26 10.60 -2.40 -14.46
C SER A 26 9.35 -3.03 -15.09
N ALA A 27 9.52 -3.58 -16.29
CA ALA A 27 8.46 -4.34 -16.96
C ALA A 27 8.14 -5.68 -16.28
N ASP A 28 9.07 -6.23 -15.50
CA ASP A 28 8.94 -7.56 -14.89
C ASP A 28 7.85 -7.62 -13.80
N THR A 29 7.51 -6.46 -13.22
CA THR A 29 6.53 -6.32 -12.14
C THR A 29 5.35 -5.43 -12.52
N ILE A 30 5.11 -5.25 -13.83
CA ILE A 30 4.03 -4.39 -14.32
C ILE A 30 2.65 -4.93 -13.88
N THR A 31 1.79 -4.03 -13.42
CA THR A 31 0.41 -4.32 -13.04
C THR A 31 -0.56 -3.29 -13.64
N THR A 32 -0.92 -2.24 -12.90
CA THR A 32 -1.81 -1.16 -13.34
C THR A 32 -1.07 0.06 -13.88
N GLU A 33 0.25 0.10 -13.72
CA GLU A 33 1.15 1.15 -14.17
C GLU A 33 1.09 1.33 -15.69
N ASN A 34 1.37 2.55 -16.17
CA ASN A 34 1.50 2.82 -17.60
C ASN A 34 2.96 2.85 -18.00
N SER A 35 3.43 1.79 -18.66
CA SER A 35 4.82 1.65 -19.09
C SER A 35 5.35 2.81 -19.94
N THR A 36 4.49 3.51 -20.71
CA THR A 36 4.92 4.66 -21.52
C THR A 36 5.20 5.91 -20.67
N LEU A 37 4.48 6.08 -19.56
CA LEU A 37 4.67 7.21 -18.64
C LEU A 37 5.84 6.92 -17.68
N ASP A 38 5.85 5.73 -17.08
CA ASP A 38 6.76 5.38 -15.98
C ASP A 38 8.19 5.13 -16.44
N SER A 39 8.37 4.74 -17.71
CA SER A 39 9.70 4.64 -18.33
C SER A 39 10.27 5.98 -18.81
N ASN A 40 9.50 7.08 -18.70
CA ASN A 40 9.90 8.39 -19.19
C ASN A 40 10.13 9.37 -18.01
N PRO A 41 11.38 9.82 -17.77
CA PRO A 41 11.69 10.71 -16.64
C PRO A 41 11.03 12.09 -16.73
N THR A 42 10.48 12.45 -17.89
CA THR A 42 9.67 13.67 -18.05
C THR A 42 8.34 13.56 -17.30
N TYR A 43 7.74 12.37 -17.29
CA TYR A 43 6.41 12.12 -16.72
C TYR A 43 6.48 11.39 -15.37
N PHE A 44 7.53 10.61 -15.15
CA PHE A 44 7.80 9.91 -13.90
C PHE A 44 9.23 10.22 -13.39
N PRO A 45 9.48 11.44 -12.90
CA PRO A 45 10.75 11.78 -12.27
C PRO A 45 10.90 11.05 -10.93
N LEU A 46 12.14 10.72 -10.56
CA LEU A 46 12.46 9.97 -9.33
C LEU A 46 13.19 10.84 -8.28
N ASP A 47 13.62 12.04 -8.65
CA ASP A 47 14.48 12.93 -7.87
C ASP A 47 13.75 14.20 -7.39
N GLN A 48 12.45 14.11 -7.11
CA GLN A 48 11.68 15.24 -6.58
C GLN A 48 11.60 15.20 -5.05
N PRO A 49 11.66 16.38 -4.38
CA PRO A 49 11.48 16.46 -2.93
C PRO A 49 10.02 16.26 -2.50
N ILE A 50 9.06 16.47 -3.40
CA ILE A 50 7.62 16.38 -3.12
C ILE A 50 6.93 15.76 -4.34
N TYR A 51 6.07 14.78 -4.07
CA TYR A 51 5.14 14.19 -5.04
C TYR A 51 3.71 14.39 -4.52
N VAL A 52 2.77 14.67 -5.41
CA VAL A 52 1.36 14.84 -5.07
C VAL A 52 0.50 14.18 -6.15
N ASP A 53 -0.17 13.09 -5.76
CA ASP A 53 -1.11 12.36 -6.62
C ASP A 53 -2.54 12.60 -6.14
N PHE A 54 -3.46 12.88 -7.06
CA PHE A 54 -4.89 13.01 -6.77
C PHE A 54 -5.61 11.75 -7.25
N THR A 55 -6.40 11.15 -6.36
CA THR A 55 -7.07 9.88 -6.63
C THR A 55 -8.42 9.80 -5.92
N HIS A 56 -9.07 8.63 -6.01
CA HIS A 56 -10.35 8.32 -5.38
C HIS A 56 -10.17 7.58 -4.04
N ASP A 57 -11.24 7.56 -3.25
CA ASP A 57 -11.31 6.94 -1.93
C ASP A 57 -10.99 5.43 -1.96
N ASP A 58 -11.54 4.73 -2.96
CA ASP A 58 -11.26 3.32 -3.20
C ASP A 58 -9.77 3.04 -3.44
N ILE A 59 -9.07 3.89 -4.19
CA ILE A 59 -7.63 3.73 -4.45
C ILE A 59 -6.79 3.96 -3.19
N ILE A 60 -7.11 4.96 -2.37
CA ILE A 60 -6.41 5.15 -1.08
C ILE A 60 -6.55 3.89 -0.21
N LEU A 61 -7.76 3.32 -0.14
CA LEU A 61 -8.00 2.07 0.56
C LEU A 61 -7.20 0.90 -0.01
N SER A 62 -7.15 0.78 -1.33
CA SER A 62 -6.39 -0.25 -2.02
C SER A 62 -4.89 -0.12 -1.80
N VAL A 63 -4.34 1.09 -1.78
CA VAL A 63 -2.93 1.35 -1.43
C VAL A 63 -2.62 0.94 0.01
N LEU A 64 -3.46 1.33 0.98
CA LEU A 64 -3.31 0.90 2.37
C LEU A 64 -3.38 -0.62 2.51
N THR A 65 -4.28 -1.26 1.77
CA THR A 65 -4.43 -2.72 1.76
C THR A 65 -3.21 -3.40 1.13
N ALA A 66 -2.69 -2.87 0.01
CA ALA A 66 -1.51 -3.39 -0.68
C ALA A 66 -0.24 -3.30 0.19
N LEU A 67 -0.04 -2.17 0.87
CA LEU A 67 1.05 -1.96 1.84
C LEU A 67 0.85 -2.71 3.16
N ASN A 68 -0.30 -3.37 3.35
CA ASN A 68 -0.64 -4.21 4.48
C ASN A 68 -0.85 -3.47 5.82
N TYR A 69 -1.42 -2.26 5.79
CA TYR A 69 -1.82 -1.48 6.97
C TYR A 69 -3.05 -2.07 7.68
N THR A 70 -2.96 -3.31 8.18
CA THR A 70 -4.07 -4.04 8.82
C THR A 70 -4.58 -3.38 10.10
N GLN A 71 -3.73 -2.62 10.80
CA GLN A 71 -4.08 -1.74 11.91
C GLN A 71 -5.03 -0.60 11.51
N VAL A 72 -5.16 -0.30 10.22
CA VAL A 72 -6.11 0.67 9.67
C VAL A 72 -7.27 -0.03 8.97
N VAL A 73 -6.97 -0.89 8.00
CA VAL A 73 -8.01 -1.48 7.11
C VAL A 73 -8.64 -2.75 7.68
N GLY A 74 -8.06 -3.33 8.73
CA GLY A 74 -8.47 -4.61 9.30
C GLY A 74 -8.12 -5.80 8.41
N GLU A 75 -8.21 -7.01 8.98
CA GLU A 75 -8.01 -8.27 8.24
C GLU A 75 -9.33 -8.90 7.76
N PHE A 76 -10.44 -8.53 8.40
CA PHE A 76 -11.77 -9.04 8.12
C PHE A 76 -12.83 -8.05 8.58
N LEU A 77 -13.91 -7.95 7.82
CA LEU A 77 -15.11 -7.20 8.19
C LEU A 77 -16.28 -8.17 8.11
N ASP A 78 -16.98 -8.33 9.23
CA ASP A 78 -18.19 -9.13 9.29
C ASP A 78 -19.33 -8.39 8.57
N PRO A 79 -19.90 -8.95 7.50
CA PRO A 79 -20.98 -8.31 6.76
C PRO A 79 -22.33 -8.31 7.50
N THR A 80 -22.42 -9.06 8.61
CA THR A 80 -23.65 -9.23 9.40
C THR A 80 -23.64 -8.44 10.70
N TYR A 81 -22.47 -8.24 11.33
CA TYR A 81 -22.33 -7.50 12.58
C TYR A 81 -21.17 -6.51 12.54
N ALA A 82 -21.44 -5.25 12.88
CA ALA A 82 -20.38 -4.27 13.05
C ALA A 82 -19.67 -4.48 14.39
N ASP A 83 -18.38 -4.85 14.33
CA ASP A 83 -17.52 -4.91 15.51
C ASP A 83 -17.37 -3.49 16.11
N PRO A 84 -17.70 -3.28 17.40
CA PRO A 84 -17.52 -1.99 18.06
C PRO A 84 -16.04 -1.58 18.18
N ASP A 85 -15.12 -2.54 18.21
CA ASP A 85 -13.67 -2.34 18.34
C ASP A 85 -12.94 -2.36 16.98
N ARG A 86 -13.70 -2.28 15.87
CA ARG A 86 -13.13 -2.28 14.51
C ARG A 86 -12.18 -1.10 14.30
N THR A 87 -11.11 -1.37 13.57
CA THR A 87 -10.19 -0.34 13.08
C THR A 87 -10.71 0.33 11.81
N PHE A 88 -11.43 -0.43 10.98
CA PHE A 88 -12.01 0.07 9.74
C PHE A 88 -13.21 0.98 9.99
N VAL A 89 -13.00 2.29 9.86
CA VAL A 89 -14.05 3.30 9.87
C VAL A 89 -13.85 4.20 8.66
N LEU A 90 -14.64 3.99 7.60
CA LEU A 90 -14.43 4.64 6.30
C LEU A 90 -14.32 6.17 6.40
N SER A 91 -15.16 6.81 7.22
CA SER A 91 -15.13 8.27 7.43
C SER A 91 -13.85 8.79 8.09
N HIS A 92 -13.06 7.94 8.74
CA HIS A 92 -11.74 8.30 9.29
C HIS A 92 -10.60 8.00 8.32
N ILE A 93 -10.81 7.08 7.37
CA ILE A 93 -9.80 6.65 6.41
C ILE A 93 -9.87 7.50 5.14
N THR A 94 -11.04 7.55 4.50
CA THR A 94 -11.26 8.26 3.24
C THR A 94 -12.47 9.21 3.30
N PRO A 95 -12.46 10.22 4.18
CA PRO A 95 -13.43 11.32 4.09
C PRO A 95 -13.25 12.12 2.79
N PHE A 96 -14.16 13.04 2.49
CA PHE A 96 -13.91 14.01 1.42
C PHE A 96 -12.61 14.77 1.68
N ALA A 97 -11.79 14.91 0.63
CA ALA A 97 -10.44 15.48 0.70
C ALA A 97 -9.49 14.73 1.65
N ALA A 98 -9.64 13.41 1.76
CA ALA A 98 -8.68 12.55 2.45
C ALA A 98 -7.26 12.75 1.94
N ARG A 99 -6.29 12.58 2.84
CA ARG A 99 -4.86 12.64 2.52
C ARG A 99 -4.10 11.50 3.18
N LEU A 100 -3.37 10.76 2.36
CA LEU A 100 -2.37 9.78 2.78
C LEU A 100 -1.00 10.36 2.43
N VAL A 101 -0.16 10.55 3.45
CA VAL A 101 1.14 11.22 3.32
C VAL A 101 2.23 10.29 3.83
N PHE A 102 3.28 10.12 3.03
CA PHE A 102 4.52 9.46 3.43
C PHE A 102 5.62 10.50 3.48
N GLU A 103 6.30 10.58 4.61
CA GLU A 103 7.38 11.54 4.86
C GLU A 103 8.69 10.77 5.01
N VAL A 104 9.71 11.17 4.26
CA VAL A 104 11.09 10.71 4.50
C VAL A 104 11.78 11.73 5.41
N ILE A 105 12.30 11.25 6.54
CA ILE A 105 12.81 12.08 7.63
C ILE A 105 14.26 11.71 7.91
N GLU A 106 15.09 12.73 8.06
CA GLU A 106 16.45 12.63 8.59
C GLU A 106 16.48 13.32 9.95
N CYS A 107 17.09 12.66 10.94
CA CYS A 107 17.20 13.17 12.30
C CYS A 107 18.61 13.65 12.58
N GLU A 108 18.77 14.78 13.26
CA GLU A 108 20.09 15.29 13.63
C GLU A 108 20.83 14.28 14.53
N GLY A 109 22.06 13.94 14.17
CA GLY A 109 22.87 12.97 14.90
C GLY A 109 22.61 11.50 14.55
N ASP A 110 21.69 11.22 13.62
CA ASP A 110 21.51 9.90 13.02
C ASP A 110 21.76 9.95 11.51
N ALA A 111 22.60 9.05 11.01
CA ALA A 111 22.87 8.94 9.58
C ALA A 111 21.77 8.18 8.83
N LYS A 112 20.78 7.61 9.54
CA LYS A 112 19.68 6.85 8.97
C LYS A 112 18.53 7.76 8.52
N ARG A 113 17.86 7.30 7.47
CA ARG A 113 16.58 7.87 7.00
C ARG A 113 15.43 7.04 7.52
N TYR A 114 14.35 7.71 7.85
CA TYR A 114 13.11 7.12 8.32
C TYR A 114 11.96 7.42 7.39
N VAL A 115 10.97 6.55 7.35
CA VAL A 115 9.66 6.82 6.77
C VAL A 115 8.63 6.96 7.89
N ARG A 116 7.72 7.92 7.72
CA ARG A 116 6.53 8.11 8.56
C ARG A 116 5.30 8.19 7.68
N THR A 117 4.22 7.52 8.09
CA THR A 117 2.94 7.57 7.38
C THR A 117 1.90 8.32 8.20
N LYS A 118 1.19 9.23 7.53
CA LYS A 118 0.07 9.98 8.10
C LYS A 118 -1.18 9.77 7.25
N LEU A 119 -2.29 9.51 7.90
CA LEU A 119 -3.60 9.43 7.28
C LEU A 119 -4.51 10.47 7.92
N ASN A 120 -4.91 11.48 7.16
CA ASN A 120 -5.76 12.59 7.64
C ASN A 120 -5.18 13.25 8.92
N GLU A 121 -3.87 13.51 8.91
CA GLU A 121 -3.05 14.01 10.05
C GLU A 121 -2.78 13.04 11.19
N ALA A 122 -3.49 11.93 11.29
CA ALA A 122 -3.17 10.90 12.26
C ALA A 122 -1.89 10.19 11.83
N VAL A 123 -0.88 10.16 12.71
CA VAL A 123 0.31 9.32 12.50
C VAL A 123 -0.11 7.87 12.67
N ILE A 124 0.15 7.05 11.65
CA ILE A 124 -0.17 5.62 11.67
C ILE A 124 1.03 4.88 12.26
N PRO A 125 0.87 4.19 13.42
CA PRO A 125 1.93 3.37 13.95
C PRO A 125 2.18 2.18 13.02
N TYR A 126 3.45 1.86 12.83
CA TYR A 126 3.86 0.72 12.02
C TYR A 126 3.69 -0.61 12.76
N SER A 127 3.74 -1.70 11.98
CA SER A 127 3.78 -3.06 12.47
C SER A 127 4.82 -3.90 11.69
N GLY A 128 4.95 -5.16 12.09
CA GLY A 128 5.77 -6.11 11.32
C GLY A 128 5.21 -6.39 9.93
N ALA A 129 3.93 -6.09 9.68
CA ALA A 129 3.27 -6.26 8.38
C ALA A 129 3.82 -5.32 7.30
N GLU A 130 4.49 -4.24 7.70
CA GLU A 130 5.16 -3.29 6.81
C GLU A 130 6.70 -3.44 6.81
N GLY A 131 7.23 -4.44 7.55
CA GLY A 131 8.68 -4.61 7.74
C GLY A 131 9.27 -3.70 8.82
N CYS A 132 8.45 -3.23 9.75
CA CYS A 132 8.79 -2.14 10.65
C CYS A 132 8.59 -2.52 12.13
N PRO A 133 9.19 -1.76 13.07
CA PRO A 133 8.96 -1.96 14.49
C PRO A 133 7.49 -1.74 14.87
N GLN A 134 6.94 -2.64 15.68
CA GLN A 134 5.54 -2.58 16.07
C GLN A 134 5.26 -1.43 17.04
N GLY A 135 4.24 -0.63 16.73
CA GLY A 135 3.78 0.47 17.58
C GLY A 135 4.57 1.77 17.41
N GLU A 136 5.65 1.76 16.61
CA GLU A 136 6.50 2.92 16.39
C GLU A 136 5.96 3.82 15.27
N ALA A 137 6.16 5.12 15.41
CA ALA A 137 5.75 6.12 14.41
C ALA A 137 6.75 6.25 13.25
N LEU A 138 7.98 5.78 13.44
CA LEU A 138 9.07 5.86 12.47
C LEU A 138 9.55 4.45 12.13
N CYS A 139 9.78 4.22 10.84
CA CYS A 139 10.40 2.99 10.36
C CYS A 139 11.67 3.32 9.59
N GLY A 140 12.72 2.49 9.72
CA GLY A 140 13.92 2.64 8.89
C GLY A 140 13.53 2.54 7.42
N LEU A 141 13.89 3.55 6.62
CA LEU A 141 13.46 3.64 5.23
C LEU A 141 13.90 2.40 4.42
N ASP A 142 15.14 1.98 4.59
CA ASP A 142 15.69 0.82 3.86
C ASP A 142 15.00 -0.49 4.26
N ASP A 143 14.62 -0.64 5.54
CA ASP A 143 13.91 -1.82 6.03
C ASP A 143 12.50 -1.88 5.43
N PHE A 144 11.76 -0.76 5.46
CA PHE A 144 10.45 -0.63 4.84
C PHE A 144 10.51 -0.95 3.34
N VAL A 145 11.39 -0.29 2.58
CA VAL A 145 11.51 -0.49 1.13
C VAL A 145 11.86 -1.94 0.80
N LYS A 146 12.84 -2.51 1.50
CA LYS A 146 13.26 -3.91 1.29
C LYS A 146 12.11 -4.88 1.54
N PHE A 147 11.37 -4.68 2.62
CA PHE A 147 10.23 -5.53 2.96
C PHE A 147 9.13 -5.43 1.89
N GLN A 148 8.74 -4.21 1.53
CA GLN A 148 7.66 -3.98 0.57
C GLN A 148 8.01 -4.51 -0.82
N ARG A 149 9.25 -4.31 -1.30
CA ARG A 149 9.73 -4.90 -2.57
C ARG A 149 9.68 -6.42 -2.58
N THR A 150 9.90 -7.05 -1.43
CA THR A 150 9.88 -8.52 -1.32
C THR A 150 8.45 -9.08 -1.30
N ASN A 151 7.52 -8.37 -0.66
CA ASN A 151 6.23 -8.93 -0.30
C ASN A 151 5.05 -8.32 -1.08
N ALA A 152 4.99 -6.99 -1.25
CA ALA A 152 3.79 -6.31 -1.73
C ALA A 152 3.29 -6.83 -3.10
N TYR A 153 4.19 -6.96 -4.08
CA TYR A 153 3.86 -7.45 -5.42
C TYR A 153 3.33 -8.89 -5.39
N LYS A 154 4.04 -9.76 -4.66
CA LYS A 154 3.67 -11.17 -4.49
C LYS A 154 2.32 -11.31 -3.78
N ASP A 155 2.12 -10.56 -2.71
CA ASP A 155 0.92 -10.62 -1.87
C ASP A 155 -0.31 -10.01 -2.58
N ALA A 156 -0.09 -9.05 -3.48
CA ALA A 156 -1.14 -8.52 -4.33
C ALA A 156 -1.69 -9.57 -5.30
N ASN A 157 -0.89 -10.58 -5.66
CA ASN A 157 -1.28 -11.70 -6.50
C ASN A 157 -2.05 -11.26 -7.76
N PHE A 158 -1.52 -10.22 -8.41
CA PHE A 158 -2.24 -9.41 -9.40
C PHE A 158 -2.86 -10.25 -10.53
N ASP A 159 -2.07 -11.11 -11.16
CA ASP A 159 -2.54 -11.92 -12.29
C ASP A 159 -3.67 -12.85 -11.90
N LYS A 160 -3.55 -13.51 -10.73
CA LYS A 160 -4.61 -14.38 -10.24
C LYS A 160 -5.86 -13.56 -9.91
N ALA A 161 -5.70 -12.44 -9.20
CA ALA A 161 -6.79 -11.54 -8.80
C ALA A 161 -7.57 -10.95 -9.97
N CYS A 162 -6.90 -10.67 -11.09
CA CYS A 162 -7.49 -10.00 -12.26
C CYS A 162 -7.92 -10.97 -13.37
N PHE A 163 -7.16 -12.04 -13.60
CA PHE A 163 -7.34 -12.93 -14.76
C PHE A 163 -7.65 -14.38 -14.39
N GLY A 164 -7.54 -14.75 -13.11
CA GLY A 164 -7.88 -16.09 -12.64
C GLY A 164 -9.38 -16.38 -12.71
N VAL A 165 -9.72 -17.64 -12.86
CA VAL A 165 -11.10 -18.13 -12.93
C VAL A 165 -11.47 -18.86 -11.64
N ASN A 166 -12.50 -18.37 -10.95
CA ASN A 166 -13.05 -19.02 -9.76
C ASN A 166 -13.62 -20.41 -10.12
N GLY A 167 -13.23 -21.44 -9.37
CA GLY A 167 -13.52 -22.86 -9.63
C GLY A 167 -12.44 -23.58 -10.45
N ALA A 168 -11.46 -22.86 -11.01
CA ALA A 168 -10.34 -23.44 -11.74
C ALA A 168 -8.98 -23.03 -11.13
N ASP A 169 -8.70 -21.73 -11.07
CA ASP A 169 -7.40 -21.19 -10.60
C ASP A 169 -7.39 -20.86 -9.09
N PHE A 170 -8.57 -20.61 -8.54
CA PHE A 170 -8.83 -20.41 -7.12
C PHE A 170 -10.27 -20.80 -6.79
N VAL A 171 -10.58 -21.02 -5.51
CA VAL A 171 -11.96 -21.27 -5.05
C VAL A 171 -12.24 -20.36 -3.87
N VAL A 172 -13.18 -19.42 -4.05
CA VAL A 172 -13.64 -18.58 -2.94
C VAL A 172 -14.63 -19.38 -2.09
N THR A 173 -14.14 -19.93 -0.98
CA THR A 173 -14.95 -20.74 -0.05
C THR A 173 -15.54 -19.95 1.11
N GLY A 174 -15.15 -18.68 1.26
CA GLY A 174 -15.62 -17.80 2.32
C GLY A 174 -15.20 -16.35 2.11
N PRO A 175 -15.45 -15.47 3.10
CA PRO A 175 -15.07 -14.08 3.01
C PRO A 175 -13.56 -13.92 2.85
N VAL A 176 -13.15 -13.06 1.93
CA VAL A 176 -11.72 -12.79 1.72
C VAL A 176 -11.14 -12.01 2.91
N ARG A 177 -10.02 -12.55 3.39
CA ARG A 177 -9.15 -11.93 4.37
C ARG A 177 -7.98 -11.26 3.66
N ASN A 178 -7.51 -10.15 4.20
CA ASN A 178 -6.32 -9.41 3.73
C ASN A 178 -6.39 -8.93 2.26
N GLY A 179 -7.58 -8.83 1.67
CA GLY A 179 -7.76 -8.13 0.39
C GLY A 179 -7.14 -8.78 -0.85
N THR A 180 -6.87 -10.08 -0.84
CA THR A 180 -6.32 -10.80 -1.99
C THR A 180 -6.87 -12.24 -2.06
N ILE A 181 -6.85 -12.84 -3.24
CA ILE A 181 -7.18 -14.26 -3.44
C ILE A 181 -5.91 -15.11 -3.49
N TYR A 182 -6.02 -16.36 -3.03
CA TYR A 182 -4.94 -17.35 -3.05
C TYR A 182 -5.37 -18.62 -3.76
#